data_AF-A0A327MWN9-F1
#
_entry.id   AF-A0A327MWN9-F1
#
_cell.length_a   1.000
_cell.length_b   1.000
_cell.length_c   1.000
_cell.angle_alpha   90.00
_cell.angle_beta   90.00
_cell.angle_gamma   90.00
#
_symmetry.space_group_name_H-M   'P 1'
#
loop_
_entity.id
_entity.type
_entity.pdbx_description
1 polymer ?
#
loop_
_entity_poly.entity_id
_entity_poly.type
_entity_poly.pdbx_seq_one_letter_code
_entity_poly.pdbx_strand_id
1 'polypeptide(L)' 'MTDRKCDCPKCSRKLGEHPIVRHGKHYCCEACAKHHEHGEECASQGCKCAH' A
#
# COMPACT_ATOMS: atom_id res chain seq x y z
N MET A 1 12.57 -14.40 -4.20
CA MET A 1 12.18 -13.00 -3.96
C MET A 1 10.76 -12.82 -4.48
N THR A 2 9.75 -12.85 -3.61
CA THR A 2 8.36 -12.72 -4.06
C THR A 2 8.09 -11.25 -4.32
N ASP A 3 7.98 -10.86 -5.60
CA ASP A 3 7.55 -9.54 -6.07
C ASP A 3 6.07 -9.33 -5.69
N ARG A 4 5.78 -9.24 -4.39
CA ARG A 4 4.42 -9.02 -3.91
C ARG A 4 4.08 -7.57 -4.19
N LYS A 5 2.90 -7.32 -4.75
CA LYS A 5 2.39 -5.98 -5.00
C LYS A 5 1.49 -5.55 -3.86
N CYS A 6 1.33 -4.25 -3.70
CA CYS A 6 0.36 -3.69 -2.76
C CYS A 6 -1.04 -4.20 -3.10
N ASP A 7 -1.79 -4.61 -2.08
CA ASP A 7 -3.18 -5.08 -2.23
C ASP A 7 -4.18 -3.91 -2.36
N CYS A 8 -3.70 -2.67 -2.32
CA CYS A 8 -4.55 -1.51 -2.57
C CYS A 8 -4.90 -1.45 -4.08
N PRO A 9 -6.19 -1.37 -4.46
CA PRO A 9 -6.63 -1.52 -5.85
C PRO A 9 -6.13 -0.41 -6.77
N LYS A 10 -5.90 0.80 -6.24
CA LYS A 10 -5.32 1.93 -6.99
C LYS A 10 -3.79 2.00 -6.88
N CYS A 11 -3.15 1.02 -6.23
CA CYS A 11 -1.72 1.01 -5.96
C CYS A 11 -1.02 -0.14 -6.70
N SER A 12 -0.32 0.18 -7.78
CA SER A 12 0.45 -0.82 -8.55
C SER A 12 1.89 -0.97 -8.07
N ARG A 13 2.22 -0.51 -6.85
CA ARG A 13 3.59 -0.48 -6.33
C ARG A 13 4.01 -1.85 -5.83
N LYS A 14 5.28 -2.16 -6.07
CA LYS A 14 5.94 -3.34 -5.49
C LYS A 14 6.15 -3.12 -3.99
N LEU A 15 5.92 -4.16 -3.22
CA LEU A 15 6.21 -4.17 -1.80
C LEU A 15 7.72 -4.29 -1.60
N GLY A 16 8.27 -3.45 -0.72
CA GLY A 16 9.66 -3.52 -0.29
C GLY A 16 9.89 -4.61 0.75
N GLU A 17 10.99 -4.50 1.49
CA GLU A 17 11.40 -5.48 2.51
C GLU A 17 10.45 -5.55 3.72
N HIS A 18 9.70 -4.48 4.00
CA HIS A 18 8.77 -4.40 5.12
C HIS A 18 7.36 -4.03 4.69
N PRO A 19 6.61 -4.96 4.04
CA PRO A 19 5.21 -4.76 3.78
C PRO A 19 4.39 -4.81 5.08
N ILE A 20 3.37 -3.98 5.16
CA ILE A 20 2.40 -4.02 6.25
C ILE A 20 1.37 -5.09 5.94
N VAL A 21 1.22 -6.05 6.84
CA VAL A 21 0.25 -7.15 6.71
C VAL A 21 -0.97 -6.85 7.58
N ARG A 22 -2.14 -6.71 6.95
CA ARG A 22 -3.41 -6.46 7.65
C ARG A 22 -4.49 -7.35 7.06
N HIS A 23 -5.22 -8.10 7.89
CA HIS A 23 -6.27 -9.03 7.44
C HIS A 23 -5.79 -10.02 6.35
N GLY A 24 -4.52 -10.45 6.40
CA GLY A 24 -3.93 -11.35 5.39
C GLY A 24 -3.52 -10.68 4.06
N LYS A 25 -3.78 -9.37 3.90
CA LYS A 25 -3.38 -8.57 2.74
C LYS A 25 -2.10 -7.81 3.02
N HIS A 26 -1.31 -7.55 1.98
CA HIS A 26 -0.01 -6.89 2.10
C HIS A 26 -0.03 -5.50 1.46
N TYR A 27 0.44 -4.50 2.19
CA TYR A 27 0.36 -3.10 1.82
C TYR A 27 1.73 -2.43 1.86
N CYS A 28 1.94 -1.47 0.96
CA CYS A 28 3.22 -0.77 0.84
C CYS A 28 3.46 0.28 1.94
N CYS A 29 2.39 0.73 2.59
CA CYS A 29 2.41 1.74 3.65
C CYS A 29 1.16 1.63 4.52
N GLU A 30 1.16 2.31 5.68
CA GLU A 30 0.03 2.28 6.61
C GLU A 30 -1.23 2.88 6.01
N ALA A 31 -1.11 3.97 5.24
CA ALA A 31 -2.24 4.60 4.55
C ALA A 31 -2.97 3.59 3.66
N CYS A 32 -2.26 2.78 2.87
CA CYS A 32 -2.87 1.72 2.06
C CYS A 32 -3.51 0.63 2.92
N ALA A 33 -2.88 0.23 4.04
CA ALA A 33 -3.43 -0.77 4.96
C ALA A 33 -4.70 -0.26 5.69
N LYS A 34 -4.79 1.05 5.88
CA LYS A 34 -5.94 1.80 6.43
C LYS A 34 -6.94 2.24 5.36
N HIS A 35 -6.72 1.87 4.10
CA HIS A 35 -7.60 2.21 2.96
C HIS A 35 -7.80 3.72 2.80
N HIS A 36 -6.79 4.51 3.16
CA HIS A 36 -6.84 5.97 3.11
C HIS A 36 -8.04 6.52 3.90
N GLU A 37 -8.38 5.91 5.06
CA GLU A 37 -9.57 6.25 5.86
C GLU A 37 -9.69 7.74 6.23
N HIS A 38 -8.56 8.43 6.41
CA HIS A 38 -8.48 9.86 6.72
C HIS A 38 -8.02 10.72 5.53
N GLY A 39 -7.95 10.15 4.32
CA GLY A 39 -7.38 10.82 3.14
C GLY A 39 -5.85 10.89 3.15
N GLU A 40 -5.19 10.05 3.95
CA GLU A 40 -3.74 9.97 4.02
C GLU A 40 -3.15 9.60 2.65
N GLU A 41 -2.12 10.31 2.20
CA GLU A 41 -1.43 9.96 0.97
C GLU A 41 -0.61 8.68 1.11
N CYS A 42 -0.39 7.99 -0.01
CA CYS A 42 0.51 6.85 -0.01
C CYS A 42 1.94 7.29 0.24
N ALA A 43 2.66 6.60 1.14
CA ALA A 43 4.06 6.91 1.40
C ALA A 43 4.98 6.66 0.19
N SER A 44 4.51 5.91 -0.81
CA SER A 44 5.23 5.77 -2.06
C SER A 44 5.12 7.04 -2.89
N GLN A 45 6.25 7.68 -3.15
CA GLN A 45 6.35 8.88 -3.97
C GLN A 45 5.66 8.71 -5.33
N GLY A 46 4.75 9.64 -5.66
CA GLY A 46 3.99 9.65 -6.92
C GLY A 46 2.85 8.63 -7.00
N CYS A 47 2.54 7.89 -5.94
CA CYS A 47 1.41 6.97 -5.92
C CYS A 47 0.12 7.71 -5.53
N LYS A 48 -0.81 7.80 -6.49
CA LYS A 48 -2.09 8.50 -6.32
C LYS A 48 -3.22 7.60 -5.84
N CYS A 49 -2.94 6.53 -5.09
CA CYS A 49 -3.97 5.57 -4.71
C CYS A 49 -4.97 6.08 -3.67
N ALA A 50 -4.65 7.21 -3.01
CA ALA A 50 -5.53 7.94 -2.10
C ALA A 50 -6.55 8.85 -2.82
N HIS A 51 -6.39 9.07 -4.13
CA HIS A 51 -7.21 9.97 -4.95
C HIS A 51 -7.91 9.17 -6.07
#